data_AF-A0A661C2R8-F1
#
_entry.id   AF-A0A661C2R8-F1
#
_cell.length_a   1.000
_cell.length_b   1.000
_cell.length_c   1.000
_cell.angle_alpha   90.00
_cell.angle_beta   90.00
_cell.angle_gamma   90.00
#
_symmetry.space_group_name_H-M   'P 1'
#
loop_
_entity.id
_entity.type
_entity.pdbx_description
1 polymer ?
#
loop_
_entity_poly.entity_id
_entity_poly.type
_entity_poly.pdbx_seq_one_letter_code
_entity_poly.pdbx_strand_id
1 'polypeptide(L)'
;MIEWSLQNRLLVLFATLFITIWGLVSVQETPLDAIPDLSDVQVIIKTSYPGQSPRVIEDQVTYPITTTMMSVPGTRVVRGYSFFGDSYVYVIFDDDTNIYWARSRVLEYLNQASSSLPQGVVPRLGPDASGVGWVYSYALVDHSGKLDLSQLRSLQDWFLKYELQGVQGVSEV
;
A
#
# COMPACT_ATOMS: atom_id res chain seq x y z
N MET A 1 -14.27 46.27 16.19
CA MET A 1 -14.54 45.26 15.13
C MET A 1 -15.96 45.36 14.61
N ILE A 2 -16.99 45.20 15.44
CA ILE A 2 -18.40 45.29 15.00
C ILE A 2 -18.73 46.65 14.35
N GLU A 3 -18.34 47.75 15.00
CA GLU A 3 -18.63 49.10 14.48
C GLU A 3 -17.90 49.41 13.17
N TRP A 4 -16.67 48.91 13.02
CA TRP A 4 -15.89 49.02 11.77
C TRP A 4 -16.53 48.22 10.63
N SER A 5 -17.04 47.02 10.92
CA SER A 5 -17.76 46.20 9.94
C SER A 5 -19.07 46.87 9.48
N LEU A 6 -19.77 47.58 10.37
CA LEU A 6 -20.98 48.34 10.03
C LEU A 6 -20.68 49.54 9.13
N GLN A 7 -19.58 50.26 9.40
CA GLN A 7 -19.13 51.38 8.57
C GLN A 7 -18.63 50.91 7.19
N ASN A 8 -17.99 49.73 7.11
CA ASN A 8 -17.43 49.15 5.88
C ASN A 8 -18.30 48.04 5.28
N ARG A 9 -19.63 48.18 5.35
CA ARG A 9 -20.59 47.14 4.92
C ARG A 9 -20.37 46.58 3.52
N LEU A 10 -19.93 47.40 2.56
CA LEU A 10 -19.65 46.96 1.19
C LEU A 10 -18.42 46.03 1.14
N LEU A 11 -17.36 46.37 1.88
CA LEU A 11 -16.15 45.54 1.95
C LEU A 11 -16.48 44.19 2.60
N VAL A 12 -17.30 44.19 3.66
CA VAL A 12 -17.75 42.96 4.33
C VAL A 12 -18.58 42.10 3.38
N LEU A 13 -19.47 42.68 2.58
CA LEU A 13 -20.24 41.93 1.58
C LEU A 13 -19.36 41.32 0.49
N PHE A 14 -18.38 42.07 -0.04
CA PHE A 14 -17.43 41.54 -1.02
C PHE A 14 -16.55 40.42 -0.43
N ALA A 15 -16.04 40.61 0.79
CA ALA A 15 -15.28 39.58 1.48
C ALA A 15 -16.11 38.31 1.72
N THR A 16 -17.36 38.47 2.14
CA THR A 16 -18.29 37.34 2.34
C THR A 16 -18.56 36.63 1.02
N LEU A 17 -18.85 37.37 -0.05
CA LEU A 17 -19.07 36.80 -1.39
C LEU A 17 -17.83 36.05 -1.87
N PHE A 18 -16.65 36.62 -1.70
CA PHE A 18 -15.39 35.99 -2.09
C PHE A 18 -15.13 34.71 -1.31
N ILE A 19 -15.30 34.72 0.02
CA ILE A 19 -15.17 33.53 0.87
C ILE A 19 -16.19 32.46 0.50
N THR A 20 -17.44 32.84 0.19
CA THR A 20 -18.47 31.90 -0.24
C THR A 20 -18.11 31.25 -1.58
N ILE A 21 -17.68 32.03 -2.57
CA ILE A 21 -17.26 31.49 -3.88
C ILE A 21 -16.04 30.58 -3.69
N TRP A 22 -15.04 31.02 -2.92
CA TRP A 22 -13.86 30.22 -2.61
C TRP A 22 -14.22 28.91 -1.90
N GLY A 23 -15.12 28.97 -0.93
CA GLY A 23 -15.61 27.80 -0.20
C GLY A 23 -16.36 26.83 -1.10
N LEU A 24 -17.20 27.31 -2.03
CA LEU A 24 -17.89 26.47 -3.00
C LEU A 24 -16.92 25.75 -3.94
N VAL A 25 -15.90 26.46 -4.45
CA VAL A 25 -14.84 25.84 -5.28
C VAL A 25 -14.07 24.81 -4.45
N SER A 26 -13.68 25.15 -3.22
CA SER A 26 -12.93 24.26 -2.34
C SER A 26 -13.70 22.97 -2.03
N VAL A 27 -14.99 23.07 -1.73
CA VAL A 27 -15.85 21.91 -1.44
C VAL A 27 -16.00 21.01 -2.67
N GLN A 28 -16.04 21.59 -3.88
CA GLN A 28 -16.12 20.81 -5.13
C GLN A 28 -14.81 20.10 -5.46
N GLU A 29 -13.66 20.69 -5.13
CA GLU A 29 -12.33 20.14 -5.41
C GLU A 29 -11.78 19.24 -4.29
N THR A 30 -12.42 19.22 -3.12
CA THR A 30 -11.97 18.40 -1.98
C THR A 30 -12.16 16.92 -2.30
N PRO A 31 -11.10 16.09 -2.21
CA PRO A 31 -11.22 14.64 -2.38
C PRO A 31 -12.18 14.05 -1.34
N LEU A 32 -13.14 13.26 -1.82
CA LEU A 32 -14.10 12.56 -0.98
C LEU A 32 -13.74 11.07 -0.97
N ASP A 33 -13.63 10.50 0.23
CA ASP A 33 -13.53 9.05 0.43
C ASP A 33 -14.67 8.58 1.36
N ALA A 34 -15.06 7.32 1.21
CA ALA A 34 -16.16 6.73 1.98
C ALA A 34 -15.81 6.55 3.46
N ILE A 35 -14.53 6.32 3.76
CA ILE A 35 -13.99 6.15 5.11
C ILE A 35 -12.62 6.82 5.22
N PRO A 36 -12.24 7.36 6.39
CA PRO A 36 -10.87 7.78 6.61
C PRO A 36 -9.94 6.56 6.49
N ASP A 37 -8.69 6.77 6.07
CA ASP A 37 -7.68 5.71 6.10
C ASP A 37 -7.41 5.33 7.56
N LEU A 38 -7.79 4.09 7.90
CA LEU A 38 -7.62 3.49 9.23
C LEU A 38 -6.48 2.47 9.25
N SER A 39 -5.69 2.37 8.17
CA SER A 39 -4.63 1.37 8.08
C SER A 39 -3.37 1.80 8.81
N ASP A 40 -2.78 0.85 9.56
CA ASP A 40 -1.46 1.03 10.15
C ASP A 40 -0.42 1.24 9.04
N VAL A 41 0.60 2.06 9.31
CA VAL A 41 1.78 2.15 8.45
C VAL A 41 2.51 0.83 8.49
N GLN A 42 2.45 0.07 7.40
CA GLN A 42 3.03 -1.26 7.31
C GLN A 42 3.84 -1.46 6.03
N VAL A 43 4.92 -2.21 6.15
CA VAL A 43 5.74 -2.65 5.03
C VAL A 43 5.75 -4.18 5.01
N ILE A 44 5.34 -4.74 3.87
CA ILE A 44 5.29 -6.18 3.67
C ILE A 44 6.57 -6.63 2.97
N ILE A 45 7.12 -7.75 3.41
CA ILE A 45 8.23 -8.44 2.75
C ILE A 45 7.73 -9.84 2.40
N LYS A 46 7.66 -10.15 1.10
CA LYS A 46 7.32 -11.47 0.59
C LYS A 46 8.57 -12.16 0.09
N THR A 47 8.79 -13.39 0.55
CA THR A 47 9.93 -14.19 0.15
C THR A 47 9.43 -15.58 -0.26
N SER A 48 9.74 -15.99 -1.49
CA SER A 48 9.32 -17.30 -1.99
C SER A 48 10.49 -18.28 -1.89
N TYR A 49 10.25 -19.45 -1.31
CA TYR A 49 11.21 -20.55 -1.23
C TYR A 49 10.51 -21.88 -1.58
N PRO A 50 10.25 -22.12 -2.89
CA PRO A 50 9.38 -23.21 -3.34
C PRO A 50 9.85 -24.60 -2.88
N GLY A 51 8.88 -25.46 -2.54
CA GLY A 51 9.13 -26.86 -2.17
C GLY A 51 9.61 -27.07 -0.73
N GLN A 52 9.75 -26.01 0.06
CA GLN A 52 10.17 -26.11 1.45
C GLN A 52 9.01 -26.18 2.43
N SER A 53 9.21 -26.93 3.50
CA SER A 53 8.23 -27.04 4.59
C SER A 53 8.15 -25.73 5.39
N PRO A 54 6.99 -25.44 6.04
CA PRO A 54 6.83 -24.26 6.88
C PRO A 54 7.92 -24.09 7.94
N ARG A 55 8.41 -25.20 8.51
CA ARG A 55 9.48 -25.17 9.52
C ARG A 55 10.82 -24.72 8.94
N VAL A 56 11.18 -25.21 7.75
CA VAL A 56 12.41 -24.79 7.06
C VAL A 56 12.33 -23.30 6.68
N ILE A 57 11.15 -22.86 6.24
CA ILE A 57 10.91 -21.45 5.90
C ILE A 57 11.03 -20.57 7.14
N GLU A 58 10.46 -20.99 8.28
CA GLU A 58 10.63 -20.28 9.54
C GLU A 58 12.11 -20.15 9.90
N ASP A 59 12.83 -21.27 9.98
CA ASP A 59 14.21 -21.30 10.47
C ASP A 59 15.19 -20.58 9.54
N GLN A 60 15.00 -20.66 8.21
CA GLN A 60 15.97 -20.17 7.22
C GLN A 60 15.60 -18.84 6.56
N VAL A 61 14.34 -18.41 6.64
CA VAL A 61 13.86 -17.22 5.92
C VAL A 61 13.15 -16.25 6.85
N THR A 62 12.06 -16.68 7.47
CA THR A 62 11.18 -15.80 8.24
C THR A 62 11.84 -15.32 9.51
N TYR A 63 12.50 -16.21 10.26
CA TYR A 63 13.18 -15.86 11.50
C TYR A 63 14.36 -14.89 11.30
N PRO A 64 15.29 -15.10 10.34
CA PRO A 64 16.34 -14.12 10.05
C PRO A 64 15.81 -12.75 9.61
N ILE A 65 14.74 -12.71 8.81
CA ILE A 65 14.14 -11.45 8.36
C ILE A 65 13.48 -10.75 9.54
N THR A 66 12.60 -11.42 10.29
CA THR A 66 11.85 -10.81 11.40
C THR A 66 12.77 -10.27 12.49
N THR A 67 13.80 -11.03 12.87
CA THR A 67 14.80 -10.60 13.87
C THR A 67 15.58 -9.37 13.43
N THR A 68 15.95 -9.28 12.16
CA THR A 68 16.58 -8.08 11.61
C THR A 68 15.61 -6.91 11.59
N MET A 69 14.35 -7.13 11.18
CA MET A 69 13.34 -6.06 11.11
C MET A 69 12.96 -5.49 12.47
N MET A 70 13.06 -6.27 13.55
CA MET A 70 12.85 -5.76 14.91
C MET A 70 13.83 -4.64 15.30
N SER A 71 14.98 -4.55 14.63
CA SER A 71 15.98 -3.50 14.86
C SER A 71 15.79 -2.25 14.00
N VAL A 72 14.78 -2.23 13.12
CA VAL A 72 14.45 -1.08 12.29
C VAL A 72 13.80 0.01 13.17
N PRO A 73 14.33 1.25 13.20
CA PRO A 73 13.77 2.33 14.01
C PRO A 73 12.31 2.63 13.66
N GLY A 74 11.48 2.92 14.67
CA GLY A 74 10.05 3.20 14.52
C GLY A 74 9.17 1.95 14.32
N THR A 75 9.76 0.75 14.38
CA THR A 75 8.99 -0.50 14.32
C THR A 75 8.26 -0.72 15.64
N ARG A 76 6.94 -0.85 15.57
CA ARG A 76 6.06 -1.16 16.69
C ARG A 76 5.90 -2.66 16.88
N VAL A 77 5.62 -3.38 15.79
CA VAL A 77 5.41 -4.84 15.78
C VAL A 77 5.94 -5.44 14.49
N VAL A 78 6.61 -6.59 14.58
CA VAL A 78 6.95 -7.43 13.42
C VAL A 78 6.16 -8.73 13.51
N ARG A 79 5.43 -9.08 12.44
CA ARG A 79 4.68 -10.34 12.34
C ARG A 79 5.27 -11.19 11.22
N GLY A 80 5.67 -12.42 11.54
CA GLY A 80 6.15 -13.41 10.56
C GLY A 80 5.12 -14.52 10.35
N TYR A 81 4.92 -14.91 9.09
CA TYR A 81 4.11 -16.05 8.70
C TYR A 81 4.89 -16.94 7.75
N SER A 82 5.01 -18.22 8.13
CA SER A 82 5.74 -19.25 7.41
C SER A 82 4.75 -20.26 6.86
N PHE A 83 4.56 -20.26 5.54
CA PHE A 83 3.71 -21.21 4.82
C PHE A 83 4.56 -22.22 4.07
N PHE A 84 3.93 -23.19 3.41
CA PHE A 84 4.64 -24.06 2.48
C PHE A 84 5.03 -23.27 1.24
N GLY A 85 6.33 -23.17 0.96
CA GLY A 85 6.86 -22.47 -0.21
C GLY A 85 6.98 -20.94 -0.10
N ASP A 86 6.40 -20.29 0.92
CA ASP A 86 6.39 -18.82 1.03
C ASP A 86 6.50 -18.31 2.48
N SER A 87 7.16 -17.16 2.64
CA SER A 87 7.27 -16.38 3.88
C SER A 87 6.67 -14.99 3.68
N TYR A 88 5.88 -14.55 4.64
CA TYR A 88 5.35 -13.18 4.71
C TYR A 88 5.78 -12.53 6.02
N VAL A 89 6.47 -11.39 5.93
CA VAL A 89 6.84 -10.58 7.08
C VAL A 89 6.16 -9.21 6.97
N TYR A 90 5.44 -8.84 8.02
CA TYR A 90 4.76 -7.54 8.16
C TYR A 90 5.51 -6.72 9.20
N VAL A 91 6.10 -5.61 8.78
CA VAL A 91 6.74 -4.64 9.66
C VAL A 91 5.77 -3.50 9.86
N ILE A 92 5.24 -3.36 11.07
CA ILE A 92 4.24 -2.36 11.43
C ILE A 92 4.93 -1.26 12.24
N PHE A 93 4.72 -0.02 11.83
CA PHE A 93 5.32 1.18 12.42
C PHE A 93 4.33 1.91 13.34
N ASP A 94 4.83 2.93 14.02
CA ASP A 94 3.99 3.90 14.74
C ASP A 94 3.22 4.80 13.75
N ASP A 95 2.03 5.27 14.15
CA ASP A 95 1.04 5.95 13.29
C ASP A 95 1.56 7.24 12.63
N ASP A 96 2.55 7.90 13.22
CA ASP A 96 3.15 9.14 12.72
C ASP A 96 4.31 8.90 11.73
N THR A 97 4.60 7.63 11.43
CA THR A 97 5.70 7.26 10.54
C THR A 97 5.35 7.51 9.07
N ASN A 98 6.20 8.23 8.35
CA ASN A 98 6.04 8.37 6.90
C ASN A 98 6.26 7.03 6.18
N ILE A 99 5.29 6.59 5.37
CA ILE A 99 5.36 5.30 4.67
C ILE A 99 6.60 5.15 3.76
N TYR A 100 6.99 6.19 3.03
CA TYR A 100 8.15 6.14 2.14
C TYR A 100 9.47 6.09 2.92
N TRP A 101 9.51 6.75 4.09
CA TRP A 101 10.63 6.61 5.02
C TRP A 101 10.72 5.18 5.55
N ALA A 102 9.61 4.61 6.01
CA ALA A 102 9.54 3.23 6.50
C ALA A 102 10.01 2.23 5.44
N ARG A 103 9.50 2.35 4.20
CA ARG A 103 9.91 1.51 3.06
C ARG A 103 11.41 1.60 2.78
N SER A 104 11.96 2.82 2.82
CA SER A 104 13.40 3.04 2.60
C SER A 104 14.27 2.43 3.71
N ARG A 105 13.84 2.55 4.98
CA ARG A 105 14.52 1.92 6.11
C ARG A 105 14.45 0.40 6.04
N VAL A 106 13.28 -0.16 5.75
CA VAL A 106 13.11 -1.61 5.58
C VAL A 106 14.01 -2.13 4.46
N LEU A 107 14.09 -1.43 3.32
CA LEU A 107 14.96 -1.84 2.22
C LEU A 107 16.45 -1.90 2.61
N GLU A 108 16.92 -0.93 3.39
CA GLU A 108 18.30 -0.89 3.88
C GLU A 108 18.62 -2.11 4.77
N TYR A 109 17.75 -2.41 5.74
CA TYR A 109 17.92 -3.56 6.64
C TYR A 109 17.72 -4.89 5.91
N LEU A 110 16.82 -4.92 4.92
CA LEU A 110 16.56 -6.11 4.13
C LEU A 110 17.78 -6.50 3.28
N ASN A 111 18.49 -5.50 2.73
CA ASN A 111 19.75 -5.74 2.03
C ASN A 111 20.81 -6.35 2.95
N GLN A 112 20.87 -5.96 4.23
CA GLN A 112 21.78 -6.56 5.20
C GLN A 112 21.38 -8.01 5.52
N ALA A 113 20.09 -8.24 5.79
CA ALA A 113 19.53 -9.55 6.07
C ALA A 113 19.67 -10.53 4.90
N SER A 114 19.66 -10.04 3.66
CA SER A 114 19.70 -10.88 2.45
C SER A 114 20.95 -11.76 2.36
N SER A 115 22.05 -11.37 3.01
CA SER A 115 23.28 -12.18 3.10
C SER A 115 23.12 -13.46 3.93
N SER A 116 22.12 -13.51 4.82
CA SER A 116 21.84 -14.64 5.70
C SER A 116 20.83 -15.64 5.09
N LEU A 117 20.26 -15.32 3.93
CA LEU A 117 19.23 -16.14 3.29
C LEU A 117 19.84 -17.25 2.43
N PRO A 118 19.13 -18.37 2.23
CA PRO A 118 19.58 -19.44 1.34
C PRO A 118 19.83 -18.96 -0.09
N GLN A 119 20.74 -19.64 -0.79
CA GLN A 119 21.09 -19.30 -2.17
C GLN A 119 19.84 -19.34 -3.08
N GLY A 120 19.63 -18.28 -3.86
CA GLY A 120 18.50 -18.16 -4.79
C GLY A 120 17.19 -17.68 -4.16
N VAL A 121 17.14 -17.50 -2.84
CA VAL A 121 15.99 -16.90 -2.15
C VAL A 121 16.14 -15.38 -2.15
N VAL A 122 15.24 -14.69 -2.85
CA VAL A 122 15.26 -13.23 -2.98
C VAL A 122 14.02 -12.64 -2.30
N PRO A 123 14.18 -11.92 -1.18
CA PRO A 123 13.07 -11.24 -0.54
C PRO A 123 12.65 -10.04 -1.38
N ARG A 124 11.34 -9.79 -1.46
CA ARG A 124 10.77 -8.67 -2.22
C ARG A 124 9.87 -7.82 -1.35
N LEU A 125 9.96 -6.51 -1.53
CA LEU A 125 9.03 -5.57 -0.90
C LEU A 125 7.64 -5.73 -1.52
N GLY A 126 6.61 -5.70 -0.69
CA GLY A 126 5.22 -5.69 -1.12
C GLY A 126 4.83 -4.37 -1.80
N PRO A 127 3.63 -4.31 -2.39
CA PRO A 127 3.11 -3.10 -3.04
C PRO A 127 3.02 -1.93 -2.06
N ASP A 128 2.82 -0.73 -2.59
CA ASP A 128 2.58 0.47 -1.79
C ASP A 128 1.08 0.61 -1.51
N ALA A 129 0.52 -0.44 -0.90
CA ALA A 129 -0.91 -0.54 -0.60
C ALA A 129 -1.14 -1.36 0.68
N SER A 130 -2.26 -1.08 1.35
CA SER A 130 -2.75 -1.85 2.50
C SER A 130 -3.89 -2.80 2.10
N GLY A 131 -4.38 -3.60 3.04
CA GLY A 131 -5.55 -4.47 2.82
C GLY A 131 -6.84 -3.70 2.50
N VAL A 132 -6.87 -2.38 2.77
CA VAL A 132 -7.99 -1.48 2.41
C VAL A 132 -7.89 -1.02 0.95
N GLY A 133 -6.73 -1.18 0.30
CA GLY A 133 -6.47 -0.76 -1.08
C GLY A 133 -7.16 -1.62 -2.16
N TRP A 134 -8.06 -2.53 -1.78
CA TRP A 134 -8.80 -3.39 -2.70
C TRP A 134 -10.04 -2.64 -3.22
N VAL A 135 -9.82 -1.74 -4.18
CA VAL A 135 -10.84 -0.79 -4.66
C VAL A 135 -11.84 -1.42 -5.62
N TYR A 136 -11.37 -2.21 -6.58
CA TYR A 136 -12.21 -2.79 -7.63
C TYR A 136 -11.83 -4.24 -7.90
N SER A 137 -12.82 -5.13 -7.93
CA SER A 137 -12.66 -6.55 -8.21
C SER A 137 -13.58 -6.97 -9.34
N TYR A 138 -13.06 -7.75 -10.29
CA TYR A 138 -13.82 -8.26 -11.42
C TYR A 138 -13.44 -9.71 -11.75
N ALA A 139 -14.27 -10.36 -12.56
CA ALA A 139 -14.00 -11.70 -13.10
C ALA A 139 -14.08 -11.66 -14.63
N LEU A 140 -13.18 -12.38 -15.29
CA LEU A 140 -13.24 -12.61 -16.73
C LEU A 140 -14.06 -13.87 -17.00
N VAL A 141 -15.13 -13.74 -17.79
CA VAL A 141 -16.04 -14.84 -18.11
C VAL A 141 -16.32 -14.83 -19.60
N ASP A 142 -16.08 -15.97 -20.26
CA ASP A 142 -16.51 -16.19 -21.64
C ASP A 142 -17.70 -17.16 -21.68
N HIS A 143 -18.89 -16.63 -21.97
CA HIS A 143 -20.11 -17.41 -22.12
C HIS A 143 -20.21 -18.17 -23.45
N SER A 144 -19.35 -17.86 -24.43
CA SER A 144 -19.37 -18.52 -25.73
C SER A 144 -18.57 -19.84 -25.76
N GLY A 145 -17.76 -20.09 -24.73
CA GLY A 145 -16.90 -21.27 -24.60
C GLY A 145 -15.73 -21.30 -25.59
N LYS A 146 -15.35 -20.14 -26.15
CA LYS A 146 -14.22 -20.02 -27.09
C LYS A 146 -12.89 -19.88 -26.37
N LEU A 147 -12.91 -19.28 -25.17
CA LEU A 147 -11.75 -19.08 -24.33
C LEU A 147 -11.82 -19.96 -23.09
N ASP A 148 -10.74 -20.70 -22.84
CA ASP A 148 -10.57 -21.45 -21.60
C ASP A 148 -9.95 -20.59 -20.48
N LEU A 149 -9.86 -21.16 -19.27
CA LEU A 149 -9.28 -20.47 -18.11
C LEU A 149 -7.82 -20.04 -18.32
N SER A 150 -7.03 -20.82 -19.07
CA SER A 150 -5.63 -20.50 -19.32
C SER A 150 -5.49 -19.29 -20.24
N GLN A 151 -6.37 -19.17 -21.23
CA GLN A 151 -6.42 -18.05 -22.16
C GLN A 151 -6.97 -16.79 -21.48
N LEU A 152 -8.01 -16.92 -20.66
CA LEU A 152 -8.52 -15.79 -19.85
C LEU A 152 -7.46 -15.31 -18.86
N ARG A 153 -6.71 -16.22 -18.22
CA ARG A 153 -5.59 -15.85 -17.36
C ARG A 153 -4.47 -15.16 -18.13
N SER A 154 -4.18 -15.63 -19.33
CA SER A 154 -3.19 -14.99 -20.21
C SER A 154 -3.62 -13.58 -20.61
N LEU A 155 -4.90 -13.38 -20.92
CA LEU A 155 -5.46 -12.05 -21.18
C LEU A 155 -5.33 -11.13 -19.95
N GLN A 156 -5.60 -11.64 -18.75
CA GLN A 156 -5.43 -10.90 -17.51
C GLN A 156 -3.97 -10.48 -17.32
N ASP A 157 -3.04 -11.43 -17.36
CA ASP A 157 -1.65 -11.22 -16.97
C ASP A 157 -0.85 -10.42 -18.00
N TRP A 158 -1.19 -10.55 -19.29
CA TRP A 158 -0.40 -9.99 -20.38
C TRP A 158 -1.03 -8.80 -21.09
N PHE A 159 -2.29 -8.48 -20.82
CA PHE A 159 -2.97 -7.32 -21.41
C PHE A 159 -3.61 -6.44 -20.34
N LEU A 160 -4.65 -6.92 -19.65
CA LEU A 160 -5.45 -6.10 -18.74
C LEU A 160 -4.63 -5.55 -17.57
N LYS A 161 -3.72 -6.35 -17.01
CA LYS A 161 -2.82 -5.90 -15.94
C LYS A 161 -2.06 -4.64 -16.32
N TYR A 162 -1.46 -4.60 -17.52
CA TYR A 162 -0.63 -3.47 -17.94
C TYR A 162 -1.46 -2.23 -18.26
N GLU A 163 -2.63 -2.42 -18.90
CA GLU A 163 -3.57 -1.32 -19.18
C GLU A 163 -4.07 -0.67 -17.89
N LEU A 164 -4.38 -1.47 -16.87
CA LEU A 164 -4.89 -0.97 -15.58
C LEU A 164 -3.78 -0.41 -14.68
N GLN A 165 -2.57 -1.00 -14.71
CA GLN A 165 -1.41 -0.47 -13.97
C GLN A 165 -0.96 0.91 -14.47
N GLY A 166 -1.31 1.29 -15.70
CA GLY A 166 -1.05 2.62 -16.24
C GLY A 166 -1.96 3.72 -15.68
N VAL A 167 -3.02 3.37 -14.95
CA VAL A 167 -3.98 4.34 -14.41
C VAL A 167 -3.38 5.04 -13.18
N GLN A 168 -3.50 6.38 -13.14
CA GLN A 168 -2.99 7.18 -12.02
C GLN A 168 -3.65 6.75 -10.69
N GLY A 169 -2.83 6.53 -9.67
CA GLY A 169 -3.27 6.11 -8.34
C GLY A 169 -3.36 4.59 -8.13
N VAL A 170 -3.12 3.78 -9.17
CA VAL A 170 -3.08 2.31 -9.05
C VAL A 170 -1.68 1.86 -8.64
N SER A 171 -1.56 1.18 -7.49
CA SER A 171 -0.28 0.59 -7.06
C SER A 171 -0.07 -0.83 -7.63
N GLU A 172 -1.10 -1.66 -7.74
CA GLU A 172 -1.04 -3.03 -8.25
C GLU A 172 -2.39 -3.46 -8.81
N VAL A 173 -2.36 -4.41 -9.77
CA VAL A 173 -3.51 -5.05 -10.42
C VAL A 173 -3.31 -6.55 -10.43
#